data_AF-A0A2D7BMS6-F1
#
_entry.id   AF-A0A2D7BMS6-F1
#
_cell.length_a   1.000
_cell.length_b   1.000
_cell.length_c   1.000
_cell.angle_alpha   90.00
_cell.angle_beta   90.00
_cell.angle_gamma   90.00
#
_symmetry.space_group_name_H-M   'P 1'
#
loop_
_entity.id
_entity.type
_entity.pdbx_description
1 polymer ?
#
loop_
_entity_poly.entity_id
_entity_poly.type
_entity_poly.pdbx_seq_one_letter_code
_entity_poly.pdbx_strand_id
1 'polypeptide(L)'
;MSSQSPIPWYDDFVGVAYRYYDLRMNVVPLIADRKQSASLWHDTIHWWVDPSIKIRFVEMENDYWFIMGSDSQKPDTNLAFFKILPKSEHYERFKKGHGGEAYLRLGVYTQKSLKDAKKNDSCSCGHEAQDHDEGDDDVCLYNDCSCKVFSTFQVNLLKRKKTITDIKFLEEKDVKDDPLVWNCFNVNKFSKTE
;
A
#
# COMPACT_ATOMS: atom_id res chain seq x y z
N MET A 1 18.30 21.67 -23.87
CA MET A 1 17.44 21.32 -22.72
C MET A 1 17.24 19.82 -22.78
N SER A 2 17.84 19.04 -21.89
CA SER A 2 17.68 17.58 -21.91
C SER A 2 16.21 17.23 -21.70
N SER A 3 15.63 16.55 -22.68
CA SER A 3 14.35 15.86 -22.53
C SER A 3 14.54 14.77 -21.48
N GLN A 4 14.29 15.08 -20.22
CA GLN A 4 14.16 14.05 -19.21
C GLN A 4 12.97 13.18 -19.62
N SER A 5 13.24 11.93 -19.98
CA SER A 5 12.21 10.94 -20.21
C SER A 5 11.25 10.93 -19.02
N PRO A 6 9.93 10.84 -19.24
CA PRO A 6 8.96 10.84 -18.15
C PRO A 6 9.27 9.71 -17.18
N ILE A 7 9.24 10.02 -15.88
CA ILE A 7 9.48 9.03 -14.83
C ILE A 7 8.42 7.92 -14.96
N PRO A 8 8.81 6.64 -15.04
CA PRO A 8 7.86 5.54 -15.15
C PRO A 8 6.99 5.41 -13.90
N TRP A 9 5.80 4.85 -14.07
CA TRP A 9 4.83 4.63 -13.00
C TRP A 9 4.67 3.13 -12.71
N TYR A 10 4.69 2.77 -11.42
CA TYR A 10 4.51 1.42 -10.92
C TYR A 10 3.20 1.29 -10.15
N ASP A 11 2.38 0.34 -10.57
CA ASP A 11 1.05 0.05 -10.04
C ASP A 11 0.82 -1.42 -9.69
N ASP A 12 1.85 -2.27 -9.86
CA ASP A 12 1.86 -3.71 -9.51
C ASP A 12 1.97 -3.95 -7.99
N PHE A 13 1.21 -3.13 -7.28
CA PHE A 13 0.77 -3.18 -5.90
C PHE A 13 -0.20 -4.31 -5.57
N VAL A 14 -0.38 -4.75 -4.34
CA VAL A 14 -1.68 -5.31 -3.89
C VAL A 14 -2.55 -4.19 -3.33
N GLY A 15 -2.01 -3.40 -2.42
CA GLY A 15 -2.70 -2.28 -1.78
C GLY A 15 -1.79 -1.52 -0.83
N VAL A 16 -2.37 -0.70 0.05
CA VAL A 16 -1.61 0.05 1.07
C VAL A 16 -2.12 -0.35 2.45
N ALA A 17 -1.21 -0.83 3.31
CA ALA A 17 -1.49 -1.08 4.71
C ALA A 17 -1.06 0.11 5.57
N TYR A 18 -1.75 0.26 6.69
CA TYR A 18 -1.49 1.31 7.68
C TYR A 18 -1.20 0.68 9.05
N ARG A 19 -0.10 1.08 9.70
CA ARG A 19 0.28 0.59 11.03
C ARG A 19 0.34 1.74 12.03
N TYR A 20 -0.31 1.59 13.17
CA TYR A 20 -0.57 2.71 14.10
C TYR A 20 0.27 2.69 15.39
N TYR A 21 0.90 1.57 15.74
CA TYR A 21 1.54 1.37 17.05
C TYR A 21 3.04 1.71 17.10
N ASP A 22 3.61 2.21 16.00
CA ASP A 22 4.97 2.73 16.01
C ASP A 22 4.97 4.22 16.43
N LEU A 23 6.16 4.77 16.69
CA LEU A 23 6.35 6.19 17.06
C LEU A 23 5.76 7.17 16.03
N ARG A 24 5.64 6.73 14.77
CA ARG A 24 4.89 7.38 13.69
C ARG A 24 4.03 6.33 13.02
N MET A 25 2.87 6.73 12.49
CA MET A 25 2.08 5.84 11.66
C MET A 25 2.89 5.40 10.44
N ASN A 26 2.67 4.18 9.97
CA ASN A 26 3.33 3.68 8.77
C ASN A 26 2.33 3.66 7.62
N VAL A 27 2.83 4.01 6.43
CA VAL A 27 2.17 3.79 5.15
C VAL A 27 2.98 2.74 4.40
N VAL A 28 2.31 1.66 3.98
CA VAL A 28 2.99 0.45 3.51
C VAL A 28 2.39 -0.05 2.20
N PRO A 29 2.97 0.31 1.04
CA PRO A 29 2.66 -0.40 -0.20
C PRO A 29 2.98 -1.90 -0.05
N LEU A 30 1.98 -2.73 -0.30
CA LEU A 30 2.02 -4.17 -0.16
C LEU A 30 2.37 -4.81 -1.49
N ILE A 31 3.59 -5.32 -1.62
CA ILE A 31 4.06 -6.03 -2.82
C ILE A 31 3.70 -7.52 -2.70
N ALA A 32 3.32 -8.14 -3.81
CA ALA A 32 2.95 -9.56 -3.79
C ALA A 32 4.15 -10.47 -3.52
N ASP A 33 5.31 -10.15 -4.10
CA ASP A 33 6.52 -10.95 -3.99
C ASP A 33 7.61 -10.30 -3.12
N ARG A 34 8.30 -11.12 -2.33
CA ARG A 34 9.36 -10.67 -1.42
C ARG A 34 10.60 -10.19 -2.17
N LYS A 35 10.98 -10.86 -3.27
CA LYS A 35 12.15 -10.47 -4.06
C LYS A 35 11.89 -9.14 -4.77
N GLN A 36 10.71 -8.99 -5.38
CA GLN A 36 10.25 -7.73 -5.98
C GLN A 36 10.24 -6.59 -4.96
N SER A 37 9.69 -6.83 -3.76
CA SER A 37 9.68 -5.85 -2.65
C SER A 37 11.10 -5.40 -2.27
N ALA A 38 12.04 -6.35 -2.17
CA ALA A 38 13.44 -6.06 -1.86
C ALA A 38 14.15 -5.30 -2.99
N SER A 39 13.91 -5.67 -4.25
CA SER A 39 14.46 -4.99 -5.44
C SER A 39 13.95 -3.56 -5.56
N LEU A 40 12.63 -3.33 -5.48
CA LEU A 40 12.06 -1.97 -5.49
C LEU A 40 12.65 -1.08 -4.39
N TRP A 41 12.89 -1.67 -3.21
CA TRP A 41 13.57 -0.93 -2.16
C TRP A 41 15.00 -0.60 -2.54
N HIS A 42 15.81 -1.59 -2.94
CA HIS A 42 17.24 -1.40 -3.16
C HIS A 42 17.56 -0.53 -4.39
N ASP A 43 16.80 -0.71 -5.47
CA ASP A 43 17.08 -0.15 -6.77
C ASP A 43 16.46 1.24 -6.96
N THR A 44 15.39 1.55 -6.20
CA THR A 44 14.63 2.80 -6.32
C THR A 44 14.51 3.53 -4.98
N ILE A 45 13.70 3.03 -4.04
CA ILE A 45 13.29 3.81 -2.84
C ILE A 45 14.47 4.15 -1.93
N HIS A 46 15.50 3.28 -1.89
CA HIS A 46 16.71 3.54 -1.11
C HIS A 46 17.41 4.85 -1.51
N TRP A 47 17.40 5.16 -2.81
CA TRP A 47 18.06 6.33 -3.41
C TRP A 47 17.22 7.61 -3.33
N TRP A 48 15.97 7.51 -2.85
CA TRP A 48 15.14 8.68 -2.61
C TRP A 48 15.62 9.47 -1.40
N VAL A 49 15.53 10.78 -1.48
CA VAL A 49 15.90 11.70 -0.41
C VAL A 49 14.67 11.93 0.47
N ASP A 50 14.72 11.54 1.75
CA ASP A 50 13.54 11.52 2.65
C ASP A 50 12.66 12.79 2.57
N PRO A 51 13.20 14.03 2.64
CA PRO A 51 12.40 15.26 2.51
C PRO A 51 11.74 15.50 1.14
N SER A 52 12.22 14.87 0.06
CA SER A 52 11.64 15.03 -1.28
C SER A 52 10.58 13.98 -1.59
N ILE A 53 10.39 12.98 -0.72
CA ILE A 53 9.35 11.97 -0.87
C ILE A 53 7.99 12.63 -0.62
N LYS A 54 7.12 12.55 -1.63
CA LYS A 54 5.76 13.08 -1.61
C LYS A 54 4.78 11.94 -1.68
N ILE A 55 3.78 11.97 -0.80
CA ILE A 55 2.60 11.09 -0.89
C ILE A 55 1.36 11.95 -1.04
N ARG A 56 0.51 11.57 -1.99
CA ARG A 56 -0.77 12.20 -2.27
C ARG A 56 -1.86 11.16 -2.26
N PHE A 57 -2.94 11.50 -1.59
CA PHE A 57 -4.19 10.75 -1.59
C PHE A 57 -5.23 11.61 -2.29
N VAL A 58 -5.59 11.28 -3.52
CA VAL A 58 -6.62 12.03 -4.25
C VAL A 58 -7.95 11.31 -4.05
N GLU A 59 -8.83 11.90 -3.26
CA GLU A 59 -10.13 11.32 -2.92
C GLU A 59 -11.13 11.52 -4.06
N MET A 60 -11.74 10.40 -4.46
CA MET A 60 -12.92 10.34 -5.33
C MET A 60 -14.13 9.98 -4.46
N GLU A 61 -15.27 9.65 -5.06
CA GLU A 61 -16.49 9.30 -4.31
C GLU A 61 -16.25 8.14 -3.33
N ASN A 62 -15.99 6.94 -3.85
CA ASN A 62 -15.80 5.72 -3.04
C ASN A 62 -14.33 5.28 -2.92
N ASP A 63 -13.48 5.75 -3.83
CA ASP A 63 -12.07 5.34 -3.93
C ASP A 63 -11.14 6.53 -3.71
N TYR A 64 -9.85 6.26 -3.65
CA TYR A 64 -8.80 7.27 -3.72
C TYR A 64 -7.62 6.77 -4.55
N TRP A 65 -6.90 7.72 -5.15
CA TRP A 65 -5.61 7.46 -5.76
C TRP A 65 -4.53 7.63 -4.71
N PHE A 66 -3.81 6.55 -4.41
CA PHE A 66 -2.52 6.63 -3.76
C PHE A 66 -1.48 6.99 -4.83
N ILE A 67 -0.73 8.06 -4.63
CA ILE A 67 0.34 8.50 -5.54
C ILE A 67 1.56 8.82 -4.69
N MET A 68 2.71 8.30 -5.09
CA MET A 68 3.97 8.50 -4.39
C MET A 68 5.12 8.71 -5.38
N GLY A 69 5.96 9.69 -5.11
CA GLY A 69 7.13 9.98 -5.92
C GLY A 69 8.17 10.76 -5.13
N SER A 70 9.39 10.85 -5.66
CA SER A 70 10.49 11.53 -4.99
C SER A 70 11.58 11.92 -5.98
N ASP A 71 12.41 12.88 -5.56
CA ASP A 71 13.72 13.07 -6.18
C ASP A 71 14.64 11.92 -5.76
N SER A 72 15.43 11.41 -6.72
CA SER A 72 16.34 10.29 -6.54
C SER A 72 17.79 10.71 -6.77
N GLN A 73 18.69 10.23 -5.92
CA GLN A 73 20.14 10.32 -6.13
C GLN A 73 20.65 9.42 -7.26
N LYS A 74 19.79 8.53 -7.76
CA LYS A 74 20.04 7.67 -8.93
C LYS A 74 18.87 7.82 -9.92
N PRO A 75 18.87 8.85 -10.76
CA PRO A 75 17.74 9.17 -11.64
C PRO A 75 17.39 8.07 -12.65
N ASP A 76 18.40 7.34 -13.14
CA ASP A 76 18.22 6.30 -14.17
C ASP A 76 17.36 5.11 -13.71
N THR A 77 17.24 4.91 -12.40
CA THR A 77 16.40 3.85 -11.80
C THR A 77 15.23 4.43 -11.00
N ASN A 78 14.93 5.72 -11.21
CA ASN A 78 13.81 6.36 -10.53
C ASN A 78 12.48 5.84 -11.07
N LEU A 79 11.48 5.81 -10.18
CA LEU A 79 10.17 5.25 -10.43
C LEU A 79 9.19 6.05 -9.59
N ALA A 80 7.96 6.24 -10.06
CA ALA A 80 6.87 6.75 -9.25
C ALA A 80 5.85 5.63 -9.03
N PHE A 81 5.03 5.74 -8.00
CA PHE A 81 4.07 4.71 -7.62
C PHE A 81 2.68 5.29 -7.67
N PHE A 82 1.72 4.54 -8.18
CA PHE A 82 0.31 4.89 -8.04
C PHE A 82 -0.57 3.65 -7.90
N LYS A 83 -1.72 3.80 -7.23
CA LYS A 83 -2.78 2.79 -7.25
C LYS A 83 -4.12 3.39 -6.86
N ILE A 84 -5.19 2.89 -7.48
CA ILE A 84 -6.57 3.21 -7.11
C ILE A 84 -7.01 2.21 -6.05
N LEU A 85 -7.51 2.71 -4.91
CA LEU A 85 -7.86 1.89 -3.75
C LEU A 85 -9.22 2.34 -3.18
N PRO A 86 -10.06 1.40 -2.71
CA PRO A 86 -11.29 1.76 -2.02
C PRO A 86 -10.98 2.42 -0.68
N LYS A 87 -11.81 3.40 -0.29
CA LYS A 87 -11.76 3.95 1.06
C LYS A 87 -12.10 2.86 2.07
N SER A 88 -11.38 2.86 3.18
CA SER A 88 -11.59 1.91 4.27
C SER A 88 -11.42 2.61 5.61
N GLU A 89 -11.91 1.99 6.68
CA GLU A 89 -11.70 2.51 8.04
C GLU A 89 -10.20 2.71 8.35
N HIS A 90 -9.34 1.85 7.81
CA HIS A 90 -7.89 1.95 7.99
C HIS A 90 -7.30 3.20 7.30
N TYR A 91 -7.77 3.51 6.10
CA TYR A 91 -7.40 4.73 5.40
C TYR A 91 -7.84 5.98 6.19
N GLU A 92 -9.10 6.01 6.63
CA GLU A 92 -9.66 7.12 7.41
C GLU A 92 -8.90 7.34 8.73
N ARG A 93 -8.52 6.25 9.39
CA ARG A 93 -7.70 6.30 10.61
C ARG A 93 -6.32 6.89 10.35
N PHE A 94 -5.67 6.50 9.25
CA PHE A 94 -4.39 7.07 8.86
C PHE A 94 -4.52 8.57 8.53
N LYS A 95 -5.52 8.95 7.74
CA LYS A 95 -5.81 10.35 7.37
C LYS A 95 -5.97 11.25 8.60
N LYS A 96 -6.67 10.78 9.64
CA LYS A 96 -6.87 11.56 10.88
C LYS A 96 -5.66 11.54 11.80
N GLY A 97 -4.85 10.47 11.76
CA GLY A 97 -3.87 10.17 12.80
C GLY A 97 -2.40 10.37 12.43
N HIS A 98 -2.05 10.61 11.15
CA HIS A 98 -0.64 10.68 10.74
C HIS A 98 0.12 11.88 11.34
N GLY A 99 -0.55 12.95 11.77
CA GLY A 99 0.12 14.06 12.48
C GLY A 99 1.17 14.81 11.65
N GLY A 100 1.05 14.80 10.32
CA GLY A 100 1.99 15.45 9.39
C GLY A 100 3.20 14.62 8.99
N GLU A 101 3.45 13.46 9.59
CA GLU A 101 4.60 12.62 9.27
C GLU A 101 4.29 11.12 9.32
N ALA A 102 4.98 10.31 8.53
CA ALA A 102 4.81 8.87 8.57
C ALA A 102 6.11 8.13 8.25
N TYR A 103 6.14 6.84 8.56
CA TYR A 103 7.14 5.93 8.04
C TYR A 103 6.64 5.28 6.76
N LEU A 104 7.36 5.49 5.65
CA LEU A 104 7.20 4.69 4.45
C LEU A 104 8.01 3.39 4.60
N ARG A 105 7.33 2.25 4.45
CA ARG A 105 7.95 0.93 4.33
C ARG A 105 7.32 0.19 3.16
N LEU A 106 8.01 -0.82 2.65
CA LEU A 106 7.36 -1.82 1.81
C LEU A 106 6.98 -3.02 2.65
N GLY A 107 5.88 -3.67 2.30
CA GLY A 107 5.40 -4.90 2.92
C GLY A 107 5.17 -5.99 1.89
N VAL A 108 5.16 -7.24 2.34
CA VAL A 108 4.72 -8.38 1.53
C VAL A 108 3.40 -8.89 2.08
N TYR A 109 2.38 -8.95 1.24
CA TYR A 109 1.09 -9.55 1.59
C TYR A 109 1.10 -11.02 1.24
N THR A 110 0.80 -11.88 2.22
CA THR A 110 0.72 -13.33 2.02
C THR A 110 -0.60 -13.82 2.56
N GLN A 111 -1.47 -14.30 1.68
CA GLN A 111 -2.68 -15.02 2.08
C GLN A 111 -2.29 -16.41 2.57
N LYS A 112 -2.92 -16.87 3.64
CA LYS A 112 -2.67 -18.18 4.23
C LYS A 112 -3.94 -19.01 4.28
N SER A 113 -3.78 -20.28 3.97
CA SER A 113 -4.76 -21.33 4.21
C SER A 113 -4.61 -21.89 5.62
N LEU A 114 -5.52 -22.78 6.05
CA LEU A 114 -5.47 -23.39 7.38
C LEU A 114 -4.15 -24.14 7.59
N LYS A 115 -3.66 -24.81 6.55
CA LYS A 115 -2.41 -25.60 6.55
C LYS A 115 -1.15 -24.78 6.86
N ASP A 116 -1.17 -23.49 6.51
CA ASP A 116 -0.03 -22.57 6.70
C ASP A 116 -0.20 -21.66 7.93
N ALA A 117 -1.35 -21.76 8.59
CA ALA A 117 -1.72 -20.95 9.74
C ALA A 117 -1.30 -21.63 11.04
N LYS A 118 -0.99 -20.81 12.05
CA LYS A 118 -0.87 -21.30 13.42
C LYS A 118 -2.27 -21.47 14.00
N LYS A 119 -2.41 -22.37 14.98
CA LYS A 119 -3.69 -22.65 15.65
C LYS A 119 -4.40 -21.39 16.19
N ASN A 120 -3.65 -20.39 16.60
CA ASN A 120 -4.14 -19.12 17.16
C ASN A 120 -4.20 -17.98 16.13
N ASP A 121 -3.93 -18.23 14.84
CA ASP A 121 -4.12 -17.23 13.80
C ASP A 121 -5.62 -17.02 13.58
N SER A 122 -6.08 -15.77 13.55
CA SER A 122 -7.50 -15.46 13.35
C SER A 122 -7.86 -15.53 11.87
N CYS A 123 -8.93 -16.26 11.57
CA CYS A 123 -9.61 -16.27 10.28
C CYS A 123 -10.28 -14.90 10.02
N SER A 124 -10.61 -14.64 8.75
CA SER A 124 -11.41 -13.47 8.34
C SER A 124 -12.80 -13.42 8.99
N CYS A 125 -13.32 -14.54 9.49
CA CYS A 125 -14.56 -14.58 10.27
C CYS A 125 -14.38 -14.17 11.74
N GLY A 126 -13.14 -13.96 12.20
CA GLY A 126 -12.81 -13.59 13.57
C GLY A 126 -12.48 -14.75 14.51
N HIS A 127 -12.75 -15.99 14.14
CA HIS A 127 -12.43 -17.18 14.94
C HIS A 127 -11.01 -17.70 14.68
N GLU A 128 -10.45 -18.45 15.62
CA GLU A 128 -9.08 -18.95 15.52
C GLU A 128 -8.99 -20.13 14.55
N ALA A 129 -7.81 -20.37 13.98
CA ALA A 129 -7.58 -21.47 13.05
C ALA A 129 -7.93 -22.84 13.64
N GLN A 130 -7.73 -23.04 14.95
CA GLN A 130 -8.14 -24.27 15.64
C GLN A 130 -9.65 -24.51 15.67
N ASP A 131 -10.45 -23.46 15.46
CA ASP A 131 -11.91 -23.53 15.37
C ASP A 131 -12.38 -23.82 13.94
N HIS A 132 -11.47 -24.23 13.06
CA HIS A 132 -11.74 -24.68 11.71
C HIS A 132 -11.35 -26.16 11.54
N ASP A 133 -12.19 -26.93 10.83
CA ASP A 133 -11.98 -28.37 10.66
C ASP A 133 -11.16 -28.68 9.39
N GLU A 134 -9.94 -29.19 9.57
CA GLU A 134 -9.08 -29.66 8.46
C GLU A 134 -9.69 -30.84 7.68
N GLY A 135 -10.68 -31.54 8.24
CA GLY A 135 -11.38 -32.68 7.64
C GLY A 135 -12.64 -32.34 6.84
N ASP A 136 -13.13 -31.10 6.93
CA ASP A 136 -14.37 -30.61 6.30
C ASP A 136 -14.14 -29.24 5.65
N ASP A 137 -13.28 -29.20 4.63
CA ASP A 137 -12.98 -28.01 3.80
C ASP A 137 -12.55 -26.74 4.58
N ASP A 138 -11.93 -26.90 5.74
CA ASP A 138 -11.50 -25.80 6.62
C ASP A 138 -12.70 -24.91 7.06
N VAL A 139 -13.90 -25.47 7.21
CA VAL A 139 -15.12 -24.77 7.65
C VAL A 139 -15.01 -24.36 9.12
N CYS A 140 -15.58 -23.21 9.47
CA CYS A 140 -15.64 -22.75 10.86
C CYS A 140 -16.66 -23.58 11.66
N LEU A 141 -16.24 -24.08 12.83
CA LEU A 141 -17.03 -24.95 13.71
C LEU A 141 -18.09 -24.21 14.54
N TYR A 142 -18.16 -22.87 14.47
CA TYR A 142 -19.19 -22.10 15.16
C TYR A 142 -20.51 -22.15 14.37
N ASN A 143 -21.58 -22.66 15.00
CA ASN A 143 -22.89 -22.86 14.36
C ASN A 143 -23.49 -21.59 13.70
N ASP A 144 -23.24 -20.40 14.26
CA ASP A 144 -23.74 -19.13 13.74
C ASP A 144 -22.79 -18.48 12.71
N CYS A 145 -21.66 -19.12 12.39
CA CYS A 145 -20.67 -18.62 11.46
C CYS A 145 -20.89 -19.19 10.06
N SER A 146 -21.04 -18.32 9.07
CA SER A 146 -21.19 -18.71 7.65
C SER A 146 -19.86 -18.96 6.94
N CYS A 147 -18.75 -19.04 7.68
CA CYS A 147 -17.41 -19.17 7.12
C CYS A 147 -17.13 -20.60 6.68
N LYS A 148 -17.07 -20.78 5.36
CA LYS A 148 -16.91 -22.10 4.73
C LYS A 148 -15.47 -22.53 4.51
N VAL A 149 -14.52 -21.60 4.56
CA VAL A 149 -13.11 -21.86 4.31
C VAL A 149 -12.30 -20.92 5.20
N PHE A 150 -11.33 -21.46 5.91
CA PHE A 150 -10.37 -20.67 6.65
C PHE A 150 -9.58 -19.77 5.69
N SER A 151 -9.56 -18.47 5.95
CA SER A 151 -8.67 -17.56 5.25
C SER A 151 -8.16 -16.49 6.17
N THR A 152 -6.84 -16.37 6.25
CA THR A 152 -6.17 -15.28 6.96
C THR A 152 -5.09 -14.69 6.08
N PHE A 153 -4.48 -13.61 6.54
CA PHE A 153 -3.38 -12.97 5.86
C PHE A 153 -2.28 -12.58 6.83
N GLN A 154 -1.06 -12.54 6.32
CA GLN A 154 0.09 -12.02 7.03
C GLN A 154 0.72 -10.90 6.20
N VAL A 155 1.00 -9.77 6.85
CA VAL A 155 1.78 -8.69 6.27
C VAL A 155 3.18 -8.70 6.87
N ASN A 156 4.18 -8.98 6.04
CA ASN A 156 5.59 -8.95 6.42
C ASN A 156 6.22 -7.62 6.01
N LEU A 157 6.50 -6.76 6.98
CA LEU A 157 7.12 -5.46 6.74
C LEU A 157 8.63 -5.59 6.54
N LEU A 158 9.17 -4.87 5.55
CA LEU A 158 10.61 -4.66 5.47
C LEU A 158 11.09 -3.86 6.69
N LYS A 159 12.29 -4.22 7.18
CA LYS A 159 12.92 -3.53 8.32
C LYS A 159 13.34 -2.10 7.97
N ARG A 160 13.62 -1.85 6.69
CA ARG A 160 14.04 -0.55 6.17
C ARG A 160 12.83 0.38 6.08
N LYS A 161 13.06 1.66 6.35
CA LYS A 161 12.03 2.69 6.36
C LYS A 161 12.60 4.03 5.88
N LYS A 162 11.70 4.87 5.38
CA LYS A 162 11.93 6.28 5.06
C LYS A 162 10.98 7.11 5.91
N THR A 163 11.40 8.32 6.30
CA THR A 163 10.51 9.26 7.01
C THR A 163 9.97 10.23 5.99
N ILE A 164 8.66 10.37 5.95
CA ILE A 164 7.98 11.28 5.03
C ILE A 164 7.26 12.36 5.82
N THR A 165 7.31 13.59 5.32
CA THR A 165 6.65 14.75 5.92
C THR A 165 5.75 15.50 4.92
N ASP A 166 5.89 15.23 3.62
CA ASP A 166 5.03 15.82 2.59
C ASP A 166 3.91 14.84 2.22
N ILE A 167 2.86 14.83 3.04
CA ILE A 167 1.64 14.02 2.86
C ILE A 167 0.47 14.98 2.65
N LYS A 168 -0.29 14.79 1.56
CA LYS A 168 -1.52 15.57 1.32
C LYS A 168 -2.69 14.69 0.93
N PHE A 169 -3.87 15.13 1.34
CA PHE A 169 -5.17 14.60 0.94
C PHE A 169 -5.83 15.67 0.07
N LEU A 170 -6.14 15.34 -1.17
CA LEU A 170 -6.61 16.26 -2.20
C LEU A 170 -7.97 15.80 -2.71
N GLU A 171 -8.80 16.73 -3.17
CA GLU A 171 -10.00 16.40 -3.94
C GLU A 171 -9.66 16.40 -5.45
N GLU A 172 -10.53 15.81 -6.28
CA GLU A 172 -10.33 15.78 -7.73
C GLU A 172 -10.14 17.17 -8.36
N LYS A 173 -10.77 18.20 -7.80
CA LYS A 173 -10.65 19.59 -8.29
C LYS A 173 -9.23 20.17 -8.10
N ASP A 174 -8.48 19.68 -7.11
CA ASP A 174 -7.16 20.20 -6.73
C ASP A 174 -6.01 19.51 -7.49
N VAL A 175 -6.33 18.53 -8.35
CA VAL A 175 -5.35 17.72 -9.12
C VAL A 175 -4.41 18.60 -9.96
N LYS A 176 -4.91 19.69 -10.52
CA LYS A 176 -4.13 20.60 -11.40
C LYS A 176 -3.07 21.40 -10.64
N ASP A 177 -3.26 21.58 -9.33
CA ASP A 177 -2.40 22.42 -8.51
C ASP A 177 -1.24 21.62 -7.88
N ASP A 178 -1.26 20.28 -7.98
CA ASP A 178 -0.17 19.41 -7.55
C ASP A 178 0.53 18.76 -8.76
N PRO A 179 1.78 19.13 -9.07
CA PRO A 179 2.48 18.63 -10.25
C PRO A 179 2.67 17.11 -10.28
N LEU A 180 2.83 16.45 -9.12
CA LEU A 180 3.00 15.00 -9.06
C LEU A 180 1.70 14.30 -9.46
N VAL A 181 0.59 14.80 -8.93
CA VAL A 181 -0.75 14.27 -9.19
C VAL A 181 -1.17 14.52 -10.63
N TRP A 182 -0.97 15.75 -11.13
CA TRP A 182 -1.26 16.11 -12.52
C TRP A 182 -0.51 15.21 -13.51
N ASN A 183 0.79 14.99 -13.28
CA ASN A 183 1.59 14.08 -14.11
C ASN A 183 1.08 12.64 -14.06
N CYS A 184 0.69 12.15 -12.88
CA CYS A 184 0.10 10.81 -12.75
C CYS A 184 -1.19 10.67 -13.55
N PHE A 185 -2.10 11.64 -13.43
CA PHE A 185 -3.41 11.60 -14.08
C PHE A 185 -3.30 11.71 -15.59
N ASN A 186 -2.42 12.58 -16.09
CA ASN A 186 -2.19 12.69 -17.53
C ASN A 186 -1.76 11.36 -18.16
N VAL A 187 -0.83 10.65 -17.51
CA VAL A 187 -0.28 9.38 -18.03
C VAL A 187 -1.18 8.17 -17.78
N ASN A 188 -1.93 8.15 -16.69
CA ASN A 188 -2.63 6.93 -16.26
C ASN A 188 -4.15 7.02 -16.30
N LYS A 189 -4.72 8.23 -16.29
CA LYS A 189 -6.18 8.46 -16.38
C LYS A 189 -6.59 8.99 -17.75
N PHE A 190 -5.91 10.03 -18.26
CA PHE A 190 -6.36 10.77 -19.45
C PHE A 190 -5.75 10.26 -20.76
N SER A 191 -4.49 9.84 -20.79
CA SER A 191 -3.86 9.32 -22.02
C SER A 191 -4.28 7.90 -22.38
N LYS A 192 -5.07 7.23 -21.54
CA LYS A 192 -5.66 5.91 -21.85
C LYS A 192 -7.05 6.02 -22.51
N THR A 193 -7.47 7.24 -22.86
CA THR A 193 -8.70 7.49 -23.63
C THR A 193 -8.37 7.44 -25.13
N GLU A 194 -8.14 6.24 -25.66
CA GLU A 194 -8.17 5.90 -27.10
C GLU A 194 -8.80 4.52 -27.30
#